data_AF-A0AAX0J2E6-F1
#
_entry.id   AF-A0AAX0J2E6-F1
#
_cell.length_a   1.000
_cell.length_b   1.000
_cell.length_c   1.000
_cell.angle_alpha   90.00
_cell.angle_beta   90.00
_cell.angle_gamma   90.00
#
_symmetry.space_group_name_H-M   'P 1'
#
loop_
_entity.id
_entity.type
_entity.pdbx_description
1 polymer ?
#
loop_
_entity_poly.entity_id
_entity_poly.type
_entity_poly.pdbx_seq_one_letter_code
_entity_poly.pdbx_strand_id
1 'polypeptide(L)'
;MRQLQTYTPTRFMADGSRYDKRKPDYAVAFIQALKHTKGHWSGKAFKLIDWQVRIIRDLFGTVKADGYRQFTTAYVEIPKKIGKSELAAAVALLLTCGDGEERAEVYGCAEDRQQASIVFGVAADMIRMSPALSKRVKILSRQKRIIYKPTNSFYQVLSAEAYSKHGFNISGVVFDELHTQPGALRRHDQGFG
;
A
#
# COMPACT_ATOMS: atom_id res chain seq x y z
N MET A 1 9.03 14.54 -12.69
CA MET A 1 8.71 13.76 -11.47
C MET A 1 8.77 14.73 -10.30
N ARG A 2 7.75 14.85 -9.43
CA ARG A 2 7.87 15.71 -8.23
C ARG A 2 8.92 15.06 -7.33
N GLN A 3 10.11 15.67 -7.27
CA GLN A 3 11.14 15.30 -6.32
C GLN A 3 11.05 16.29 -5.17
N LEU A 4 11.07 15.80 -3.93
CA LEU A 4 11.37 16.68 -2.80
C LEU A 4 12.74 17.30 -3.11
N GLN A 5 12.80 18.63 -3.26
CA GLN A 5 14.02 19.37 -3.60
C GLN A 5 15.19 19.01 -2.66
N THR A 6 14.85 18.65 -1.42
CA THR A 6 15.76 18.10 -0.41
C THR A 6 14.99 17.07 0.42
N TYR A 7 15.22 15.78 0.18
CA TYR A 7 14.79 14.72 1.09
C TYR A 7 15.95 14.33 1.99
N THR A 8 15.74 14.48 3.30
CA THR A 8 16.64 13.94 4.32
C THR A 8 16.06 12.62 4.83
N PRO A 9 16.82 11.51 4.74
CA PRO A 9 16.40 10.24 5.32
C PRO A 9 15.99 10.37 6.79
N THR A 10 15.04 9.55 7.21
CA THR A 10 14.54 9.57 8.59
C THR A 10 15.66 9.31 9.60
N ARG A 11 15.62 10.04 10.73
CA ARG A 11 16.54 9.86 11.86
C ARG A 11 16.38 8.52 12.59
N PHE A 12 15.32 7.78 12.28
CA PHE A 12 14.98 6.50 12.91
C PHE A 12 15.59 5.29 12.17
N MET A 13 16.59 5.52 11.32
CA MET A 13 17.34 4.44 10.66
C MET A 13 18.19 3.69 11.70
N ALA A 14 18.07 2.37 11.74
CA ALA A 14 18.80 1.51 12.66
C ALA A 14 20.26 1.34 12.21
N ASP A 15 21.14 1.01 13.15
CA ASP A 15 22.55 0.75 12.84
C ASP A 15 22.70 -0.37 11.80
N GLY A 16 23.58 -0.15 10.82
CA GLY A 16 23.78 -1.05 9.69
C GLY A 16 22.71 -0.97 8.58
N SER A 17 21.64 -0.20 8.78
CA SER A 17 20.68 0.11 7.71
C SER A 17 21.20 1.27 6.84
N ARG A 18 20.72 1.33 5.60
CA ARG A 18 21.08 2.38 4.64
C ARG A 18 19.86 2.89 3.91
N TYR A 19 19.97 4.10 3.36
CA TYR A 19 18.98 4.63 2.42
C TYR A 19 19.33 4.21 0.99
N ASP A 20 18.51 3.35 0.39
CA ASP A 20 18.58 3.01 -1.03
C ASP A 20 17.62 3.90 -1.81
N LYS A 21 18.15 4.91 -2.52
CA LYS A 21 17.35 5.88 -3.27
C LYS A 21 16.53 5.25 -4.40
N ARG A 22 16.95 4.12 -4.97
CA ARG A 22 16.32 3.52 -6.17
C ARG A 22 14.95 2.94 -5.84
N LYS A 23 14.83 2.26 -4.69
CA LYS A 23 13.59 1.63 -4.23
C LYS A 23 12.42 2.62 -4.05
N PRO A 24 12.55 3.72 -3.29
CA PRO A 24 11.47 4.67 -3.10
C PRO A 24 11.25 5.55 -4.33
N ASP A 25 12.27 5.81 -5.16
CA ASP A 25 12.08 6.48 -6.44
C ASP A 25 11.16 5.65 -7.36
N TYR A 26 11.36 4.33 -7.40
CA TYR A 26 10.47 3.40 -8.10
C TYR A 26 9.06 3.38 -7.47
N ALA A 27 8.94 3.30 -6.14
CA ALA A 27 7.64 3.34 -5.46
C ALA A 27 6.85 4.63 -5.78
N VAL A 28 7.52 5.78 -5.72
CA VAL A 28 6.95 7.08 -6.10
C VAL A 28 6.60 7.13 -7.59
N ALA A 29 7.44 6.54 -8.46
CA ALA A 29 7.14 6.43 -9.90
C ALA A 29 5.87 5.63 -10.15
N PHE A 30 5.77 4.46 -9.52
CA PHE A 30 4.65 3.55 -9.65
C PHE A 30 3.35 4.23 -9.23
N ILE A 31 3.32 4.84 -8.03
CA ILE A 31 2.13 5.51 -7.52
C ILE A 31 1.74 6.68 -8.43
N GLN A 32 2.70 7.50 -8.87
CA GLN A 32 2.40 8.64 -9.75
C GLN A 32 2.04 8.25 -11.19
N ALA A 33 2.26 7.00 -11.60
CA ALA A 33 1.78 6.44 -12.86
C ALA A 33 0.30 6.01 -12.78
N LEU A 34 -0.26 5.89 -11.57
CA LEU A 34 -1.69 5.70 -11.36
C LEU A 34 -2.44 7.02 -11.56
N LYS A 35 -3.77 6.92 -11.63
CA LYS A 35 -4.67 8.07 -11.81
C LYS A 35 -5.63 8.15 -10.64
N HIS A 36 -6.00 9.37 -10.28
CA HIS A 36 -7.11 9.59 -9.38
C HIS A 36 -8.41 9.06 -9.98
N THR A 37 -9.25 8.49 -9.14
CA THR A 37 -10.46 7.77 -9.59
C THR A 37 -11.73 8.61 -9.42
N LYS A 38 -11.75 9.55 -8.46
CA LYS A 38 -12.96 10.29 -8.06
C LYS A 38 -12.81 11.82 -8.15
N GLY A 39 -13.96 12.49 -8.23
CA GLY A 39 -14.11 13.95 -8.14
C GLY A 39 -13.48 14.71 -9.31
N HIS A 40 -13.22 16.00 -9.12
CA HIS A 40 -12.62 16.89 -10.12
C HIS A 40 -11.22 16.43 -10.60
N TRP A 41 -10.59 15.50 -9.89
CA TRP A 41 -9.28 14.95 -10.21
C TRP A 41 -9.32 13.64 -10.99
N SER A 42 -10.51 13.06 -11.22
CA SER A 42 -10.64 11.79 -11.93
C SER A 42 -9.91 11.79 -13.28
N GLY A 43 -9.14 10.73 -13.54
CA GLY A 43 -8.34 10.57 -14.75
C GLY A 43 -7.01 11.35 -14.78
N LYS A 44 -6.80 12.31 -13.85
CA LYS A 44 -5.52 13.02 -13.71
C LYS A 44 -4.50 12.13 -12.98
N ALA A 45 -3.22 12.34 -13.29
CA ALA A 45 -2.13 11.60 -12.64
C ALA A 45 -2.15 11.80 -11.11
N PHE A 46 -1.94 10.72 -10.37
CA PHE A 46 -1.89 10.75 -8.91
C PHE A 46 -0.58 11.40 -8.45
N LYS A 47 -0.53 12.73 -8.38
CA LYS A 47 0.66 13.44 -7.91
C LYS A 47 0.70 13.43 -6.39
N LEU A 48 1.64 12.67 -5.83
CA LEU A 48 1.89 12.68 -4.39
C LEU A 48 2.27 14.10 -3.95
N ILE A 49 1.70 14.54 -2.82
CA ILE A 49 2.12 15.76 -2.14
C ILE A 49 3.30 15.47 -1.21
N ASP A 50 4.01 16.52 -0.80
CA ASP A 50 5.36 16.39 -0.21
C ASP A 50 5.41 15.46 1.02
N TRP A 51 4.41 15.53 1.90
CA TRP A 51 4.35 14.63 3.06
C TRP A 51 4.06 13.17 2.66
N GLN A 52 3.27 12.91 1.61
CA GLN A 52 3.03 11.55 1.13
C GLN A 52 4.31 10.98 0.50
N VAL A 53 5.03 11.80 -0.28
CA VAL A 53 6.34 11.42 -0.81
C VAL A 53 7.29 11.05 0.31
N ARG A 54 7.30 11.81 1.41
CA ARG A 54 8.13 11.50 2.59
C ARG A 54 7.81 10.15 3.20
N ILE A 55 6.52 9.84 3.42
CA ILE A 55 6.09 8.53 3.95
C ILE A 55 6.56 7.39 3.04
N ILE A 56 6.33 7.50 1.73
CA ILE A 56 6.75 6.47 0.77
C ILE A 56 8.28 6.34 0.75
N ARG A 57 9.01 7.46 0.83
CA ARG A 57 10.48 7.43 0.88
C ARG A 57 11.03 6.79 2.14
N ASP A 58 10.45 7.08 3.29
CA ASP A 58 10.86 6.48 4.56
C ASP A 58 10.57 4.96 4.55
N LEU A 59 9.36 4.57 4.14
CA LEU A 59 8.94 3.16 4.14
C LEU A 59 9.69 2.27 3.16
N PHE A 60 9.90 2.75 1.94
CA PHE A 60 10.48 1.95 0.85
C PHE A 60 11.98 2.19 0.63
N GLY A 61 12.55 3.24 1.25
CA GLY A 61 13.96 3.62 1.06
C GLY A 61 14.91 3.15 2.13
N THR A 62 14.45 2.98 3.37
CA THR A 62 15.32 2.52 4.45
C THR A 62 15.39 0.99 4.46
N VAL A 63 16.56 0.45 4.16
CA VAL A 63 16.81 -1.00 4.05
C VAL A 63 17.87 -1.46 5.02
N LYS A 64 17.67 -2.65 5.58
CA LYS A 64 18.63 -3.38 6.41
C LYS A 64 19.78 -3.92 5.56
N ALA A 65 20.83 -4.42 6.20
CA ALA A 65 21.98 -5.02 5.54
C ALA A 65 21.59 -6.23 4.65
N ASP A 66 20.59 -7.00 5.08
CA ASP A 66 19.98 -8.13 4.37
C ASP A 66 19.21 -7.73 3.08
N GLY A 67 19.02 -6.43 2.83
CA GLY A 67 18.32 -5.90 1.66
C GLY A 67 16.79 -5.75 1.86
N TYR A 68 16.24 -6.22 2.97
CA TYR A 68 14.83 -6.05 3.32
C TYR A 68 14.55 -4.65 3.86
N ARG A 69 13.29 -4.21 3.79
CA ARG A 69 12.85 -2.93 4.36
C ARG A 69 13.05 -2.94 5.88
N GLN A 70 13.55 -1.84 6.43
CA GLN A 70 13.64 -1.65 7.88
C GLN A 70 12.25 -1.37 8.46
N PHE A 71 11.49 -0.47 7.83
CA PHE A 71 10.12 -0.16 8.25
C PHE A 71 9.14 -1.08 7.53
N THR A 72 8.61 -2.05 8.26
CA THR A 72 7.57 -2.97 7.79
C THR A 72 6.16 -2.48 8.14
N THR A 73 6.05 -1.54 9.09
CA THR A 73 4.79 -0.98 9.56
C THR A 73 4.84 0.56 9.50
N ALA A 74 3.77 1.17 9.01
CA ALA A 74 3.53 2.61 9.13
C ALA A 74 2.13 2.88 9.67
N TYR A 75 2.07 3.73 10.69
CA TYR A 75 0.84 4.33 11.17
C TYR A 75 0.78 5.78 10.70
N VAL A 76 -0.29 6.14 9.99
CA VAL A 76 -0.45 7.48 9.44
C VAL A 76 -1.86 7.98 9.73
N GLU A 77 -1.95 9.03 10.53
CA GLU A 77 -3.19 9.74 10.79
C GLU A 77 -3.41 10.80 9.72
N ILE A 78 -4.49 10.62 8.95
CA ILE A 78 -4.82 11.50 7.84
C ILE A 78 -6.27 11.98 8.05
N PRO A 79 -6.53 13.30 8.03
CA PRO A 79 -7.87 13.85 8.13
C PRO A 79 -8.83 13.30 7.06
N LYS A 80 -10.13 13.25 7.37
CA LYS A 80 -11.14 12.79 6.40
C LYS A 80 -11.14 13.67 5.13
N LYS A 81 -11.48 13.05 3.99
CA LYS A 81 -11.65 13.69 2.66
C LYS A 81 -10.36 14.21 1.96
N ILE A 82 -9.16 13.85 2.40
CA ILE A 82 -7.90 14.27 1.74
C ILE A 82 -7.23 13.16 0.90
N GLY A 83 -8.01 12.18 0.41
CA GLY A 83 -7.49 11.12 -0.47
C GLY A 83 -6.75 9.99 0.26
N LYS A 84 -7.12 9.70 1.51
CA LYS A 84 -6.57 8.57 2.28
C LYS A 84 -6.78 7.22 1.58
N SER A 85 -8.01 6.90 1.18
CA SER A 85 -8.31 5.62 0.50
C SER A 85 -7.65 5.51 -0.87
N GLU A 86 -7.40 6.65 -1.53
CA GLU A 86 -6.63 6.76 -2.76
C GLU A 86 -5.16 6.39 -2.53
N LEU A 87 -4.51 6.94 -1.50
CA LEU A 87 -3.14 6.56 -1.15
C LEU A 87 -3.06 5.10 -0.69
N ALA A 88 -4.00 4.64 0.12
CA ALA A 88 -4.08 3.25 0.60
C ALA A 88 -4.21 2.26 -0.57
N ALA A 89 -5.07 2.56 -1.55
CA ALA A 89 -5.21 1.75 -2.76
C ALA A 89 -3.92 1.73 -3.59
N ALA A 90 -3.27 2.88 -3.77
CA ALA A 90 -2.01 2.97 -4.51
C ALA A 90 -0.88 2.14 -3.84
N VAL A 91 -0.77 2.19 -2.51
CA VAL A 91 0.18 1.37 -1.74
C VAL A 91 -0.15 -0.11 -1.85
N ALA A 92 -1.43 -0.51 -1.73
CA ALA A 92 -1.84 -1.90 -1.92
C ALA A 92 -1.46 -2.43 -3.30
N LEU A 93 -1.68 -1.63 -4.36
CA LEU A 93 -1.28 -1.99 -5.72
C LEU A 93 0.24 -2.07 -5.90
N LEU A 94 1.00 -1.18 -5.26
CA LEU A 94 2.46 -1.22 -5.28
C LEU A 94 2.97 -2.52 -4.65
N LEU A 95 2.47 -2.89 -3.46
CA LEU A 95 2.85 -4.13 -2.80
C LEU A 95 2.44 -5.37 -3.61
N THR A 96 1.32 -5.31 -4.31
CA THR A 96 0.78 -6.45 -5.09
C THR A 96 1.47 -6.62 -6.44
N CYS A 97 1.76 -5.52 -7.14
CA CYS A 97 2.15 -5.53 -8.56
C CYS A 97 3.55 -4.97 -8.83
N GLY A 98 4.07 -4.14 -7.92
CA GLY A 98 5.28 -3.35 -8.15
C GLY A 98 6.48 -3.78 -7.33
N ASP A 99 6.29 -4.38 -6.15
CA ASP A 99 7.37 -4.63 -5.19
C ASP A 99 8.30 -5.80 -5.57
N GLY A 100 7.96 -6.57 -6.61
CA GLY A 100 8.78 -7.67 -7.12
C GLY A 100 8.69 -8.97 -6.30
N GLU A 101 7.83 -9.01 -5.30
CA GLU A 101 7.60 -10.20 -4.47
C GLU A 101 6.78 -11.25 -5.22
N GLU A 102 7.31 -12.47 -5.31
CA GLU A 102 6.64 -13.62 -5.89
C GLU A 102 5.53 -14.14 -4.98
N ARG A 103 4.33 -14.35 -5.54
CA ARG A 103 3.14 -14.84 -4.83
C ARG A 103 2.75 -14.00 -3.60
N ALA A 104 2.98 -12.70 -3.66
CA ALA A 104 2.69 -11.79 -2.56
C ALA A 104 1.21 -11.85 -2.14
N GLU A 105 0.96 -12.01 -0.84
CA GLU A 105 -0.39 -11.97 -0.26
C GLU A 105 -0.60 -10.62 0.42
N VAL A 106 -1.35 -9.73 -0.23
CA VAL A 106 -1.65 -8.38 0.27
C VAL A 106 -3.11 -8.32 0.72
N TYR A 107 -3.34 -7.78 1.91
CA TYR A 107 -4.68 -7.72 2.49
C TYR A 107 -5.14 -6.31 2.78
N GLY A 108 -6.39 -6.02 2.44
CA GLY A 108 -7.10 -4.81 2.81
C GLY A 108 -8.03 -5.09 3.98
N CYS A 109 -7.84 -4.38 5.08
CA CYS A 109 -8.62 -4.55 6.30
C CYS A 109 -9.21 -3.22 6.73
N ALA A 110 -10.40 -3.27 7.32
CA ALA A 110 -11.04 -2.16 8.02
C ALA A 110 -11.94 -2.75 9.11
N GLU A 111 -12.43 -1.91 10.01
CA GLU A 111 -13.46 -2.31 10.96
C GLU A 111 -14.73 -2.77 10.24
N ASP A 112 -15.22 -1.95 9.31
CA ASP A 112 -16.35 -2.28 8.45
C ASP A 112 -15.87 -2.78 7.08
N ARG A 113 -16.37 -3.95 6.67
CA ARG A 113 -16.10 -4.53 5.35
C ARG A 113 -16.53 -3.61 4.19
N GLN A 114 -17.52 -2.75 4.40
CA GLN A 114 -17.90 -1.74 3.39
C GLN A 114 -16.79 -0.70 3.22
N GLN A 115 -16.11 -0.30 4.30
CA GLN A 115 -14.96 0.62 4.23
C GLN A 115 -13.78 -0.01 3.50
N ALA A 116 -13.44 -1.26 3.81
CA ALA A 116 -12.39 -1.97 3.07
C ALA A 116 -12.77 -2.15 1.58
N SER A 117 -14.07 -2.28 1.27
CA SER A 117 -14.57 -2.33 -0.10
C SER A 117 -14.39 -1.00 -0.86
N ILE A 118 -14.31 0.14 -0.18
CA ILE A 118 -14.01 1.44 -0.80
C ILE A 118 -12.57 1.45 -1.33
N VAL A 119 -11.59 1.03 -0.53
CA VAL A 119 -10.18 0.94 -0.95
C VAL A 119 -10.03 -0.03 -2.14
N PHE A 120 -10.71 -1.19 -2.08
CA PHE A 120 -10.75 -2.11 -3.20
C PHE A 120 -11.34 -1.49 -4.47
N GLY A 121 -12.46 -0.76 -4.36
CA GLY A 121 -13.08 -0.09 -5.49
C GLY A 121 -12.12 0.89 -6.17
N VAL A 122 -11.45 1.71 -5.37
CA VAL A 122 -10.44 2.66 -5.86
C VAL A 122 -9.28 1.93 -6.54
N ALA A 123 -8.74 0.85 -5.94
CA ALA A 123 -7.67 0.06 -6.55
C ALA A 123 -8.10 -0.55 -7.90
N ALA A 124 -9.32 -1.11 -7.97
CA ALA A 124 -9.88 -1.68 -9.19
C ALA A 124 -10.02 -0.62 -10.30
N ASP A 125 -10.45 0.60 -9.95
CA ASP A 125 -10.58 1.69 -10.90
C ASP A 125 -9.21 2.19 -11.39
N MET A 126 -8.22 2.31 -10.50
CA MET A 126 -6.83 2.62 -10.87
C MET A 126 -6.27 1.61 -11.88
N ILE A 127 -6.53 0.31 -11.68
CA ILE A 127 -6.13 -0.74 -12.62
C ILE A 127 -6.82 -0.55 -13.97
N ARG A 128 -8.15 -0.31 -13.99
CA ARG A 128 -8.90 -0.09 -15.24
C ARG A 128 -8.40 1.11 -16.02
N MET A 129 -7.96 2.16 -15.31
CA MET A 129 -7.40 3.38 -15.91
C MET A 129 -5.94 3.25 -16.35
N SER A 130 -5.26 2.15 -16.01
CA SER A 130 -3.86 1.88 -16.37
C SER A 130 -3.77 0.77 -17.42
N PRO A 131 -3.46 1.08 -18.69
CA PRO A 131 -3.32 0.07 -19.75
C PRO A 131 -2.27 -1.00 -19.44
N ALA A 132 -1.24 -0.66 -18.65
CA ALA A 132 -0.20 -1.60 -18.25
C ALA A 132 -0.70 -2.61 -17.21
N LEU A 133 -1.50 -2.17 -16.24
CA LEU A 133 -2.05 -3.05 -15.21
C LEU A 133 -3.26 -3.83 -15.73
N SER A 134 -4.15 -3.20 -16.51
CA SER A 134 -5.36 -3.84 -17.01
C SER A 134 -5.09 -5.09 -17.85
N LYS A 135 -3.96 -5.15 -18.56
CA LYS A 135 -3.51 -6.34 -19.31
C LYS A 135 -2.98 -7.47 -18.43
N ARG A 136 -2.43 -7.14 -17.26
CA ARG A 136 -1.69 -8.07 -16.38
C ARG A 136 -2.48 -8.50 -15.15
N VAL A 137 -3.56 -7.80 -14.84
CA VAL A 137 -4.33 -7.98 -13.61
C VAL A 137 -5.72 -8.57 -13.91
N LYS A 138 -6.15 -9.53 -13.08
CA LYS A 138 -7.53 -10.04 -13.06
C LYS A 138 -8.26 -9.49 -11.84
N ILE A 139 -9.39 -8.83 -12.05
CA ILE A 139 -10.24 -8.30 -10.95
C ILE A 139 -11.42 -9.25 -10.75
N LEU A 140 -11.57 -9.79 -9.54
CA LEU A 140 -12.68 -10.62 -9.12
C LEU A 140 -13.58 -9.82 -8.15
N SER A 141 -14.43 -8.98 -8.72
CA SER A 141 -15.23 -8.00 -7.97
C SER A 141 -16.13 -8.61 -6.89
N ARG A 142 -16.70 -9.80 -7.13
CA ARG A 142 -17.55 -10.52 -6.16
C ARG A 142 -16.78 -10.94 -4.92
N GLN A 143 -15.56 -11.44 -5.13
CA GLN A 143 -14.67 -11.87 -4.06
C GLN A 143 -13.91 -10.69 -3.44
N LYS A 144 -13.94 -9.50 -4.06
CA LYS A 144 -13.07 -8.37 -3.70
C LYS A 144 -11.59 -8.74 -3.75
N ARG A 145 -11.21 -9.46 -4.82
CA ARG A 145 -9.84 -9.91 -5.08
C ARG A 145 -9.27 -9.27 -6.35
N ILE A 146 -8.01 -8.89 -6.31
CA ILE A 146 -7.19 -8.46 -7.43
C ILE A 146 -6.04 -9.46 -7.54
N ILE A 147 -5.81 -10.03 -8.72
CA ILE A 147 -4.74 -11.01 -8.96
C ILE A 147 -3.78 -10.43 -10.00
N TYR A 148 -2.52 -10.27 -9.62
CA TYR A 148 -1.44 -9.89 -10.53
C TYR A 148 -0.83 -11.17 -11.11
N LYS A 149 -1.10 -11.41 -12.40
CA LYS A 149 -0.73 -12.68 -13.06
C LYS A 149 0.78 -12.95 -13.14
N PRO A 150 1.66 -11.95 -13.39
CA PRO A 150 3.09 -12.20 -13.60
C PRO A 150 3.79 -12.91 -12.45
N THR A 151 3.48 -12.55 -11.21
CA THR A 151 4.07 -13.14 -9.99
C THR A 151 3.07 -14.01 -9.22
N ASN A 152 1.85 -14.19 -9.75
CA ASN A 152 0.73 -14.82 -9.07
C ASN A 152 0.40 -14.21 -7.68
N SER A 153 0.72 -12.93 -7.48
CA SER A 153 0.40 -12.16 -6.27
C SER A 153 -1.08 -11.75 -6.24
N PHE A 154 -1.61 -11.42 -5.07
CA PHE A 154 -2.97 -10.91 -4.95
C PHE A 154 -3.16 -9.85 -3.87
N TYR A 155 -4.17 -9.01 -4.09
CA TYR A 155 -4.78 -8.16 -3.07
C TYR A 155 -6.19 -8.65 -2.76
N GLN A 156 -6.53 -8.81 -1.48
CA GLN A 156 -7.82 -9.33 -1.03
C GLN A 156 -8.35 -8.51 0.15
N VAL A 157 -9.63 -8.11 0.08
CA VAL A 157 -10.31 -7.54 1.24
C VAL A 157 -10.72 -8.65 2.20
N LEU A 158 -10.35 -8.53 3.47
CA LEU A 158 -10.80 -9.41 4.54
C LEU A 158 -11.75 -8.68 5.49
N SER A 159 -12.65 -9.43 6.12
CA SER A 159 -13.33 -8.95 7.32
C SER A 159 -12.39 -9.05 8.53
N ALA A 160 -12.61 -8.23 9.55
CA ALA A 160 -11.85 -8.27 10.80
C ALA A 160 -11.84 -9.68 11.45
N GLU A 161 -12.95 -10.42 11.34
CA GLU A 161 -13.06 -11.80 11.84
C GLU A 161 -12.25 -12.82 11.05
N ALA A 162 -12.11 -12.64 9.73
CA ALA A 162 -11.30 -13.53 8.90
C ALA A 162 -9.81 -13.28 9.17
N TYR A 163 -9.41 -12.02 9.36
CA TYR A 163 -8.03 -11.67 9.68
C TYR A 163 -7.55 -12.33 10.98
N SER A 164 -8.40 -12.41 12.01
CA SER A 164 -8.01 -12.97 13.31
C SER A 164 -7.93 -14.51 13.36
N LYS A 165 -8.35 -15.22 12.31
CA LYS A 165 -8.53 -16.69 12.33
C LYS A 165 -7.58 -17.48 11.42
N HIS A 166 -6.68 -16.84 10.70
CA HIS A 166 -5.92 -17.50 9.63
C HIS A 166 -4.41 -17.26 9.72
N GLY A 167 -3.62 -18.32 9.57
CA GLY A 167 -2.16 -18.28 9.40
C GLY A 167 -1.78 -17.93 7.97
N PHE A 168 -2.05 -16.69 7.56
CA PHE A 168 -1.73 -16.18 6.23
C PHE A 168 -0.22 -15.92 6.07
N ASN A 169 0.30 -16.07 4.85
CA ASN A 169 1.68 -15.70 4.53
C ASN A 169 1.71 -14.25 4.04
N ILE A 170 1.56 -13.32 4.99
CA ILE A 170 1.27 -11.92 4.72
C ILE A 170 2.52 -11.20 4.18
N SER A 171 2.44 -10.73 2.94
CA SER A 171 3.46 -9.82 2.36
C SER A 171 3.16 -8.35 2.66
N GLY A 172 1.90 -8.00 2.94
CA GLY A 172 1.55 -6.66 3.38
C GLY A 172 0.08 -6.51 3.77
N VAL A 173 -0.18 -5.60 4.71
CA VAL A 173 -1.55 -5.26 5.11
C VAL A 173 -1.76 -3.75 5.04
N VAL A 174 -2.89 -3.35 4.47
CA VAL A 174 -3.34 -1.97 4.45
C VAL A 174 -4.61 -1.87 5.29
N PHE A 175 -4.49 -1.22 6.44
CA PHE A 175 -5.61 -0.93 7.34
C PHE A 175 -6.12 0.50 7.11
N ASP A 176 -7.40 0.62 6.73
CA ASP A 176 -8.11 1.90 6.81
C ASP A 176 -8.86 2.02 8.15
N GLU A 177 -9.02 3.25 8.62
CA GLU A 177 -9.75 3.60 9.86
C GLU A 177 -9.31 2.90 11.16
N LEU A 178 -8.02 2.63 11.37
CA LEU A 178 -7.51 1.94 12.58
C LEU A 178 -8.02 2.51 13.93
N HIS A 179 -8.27 3.81 14.02
CA HIS A 179 -8.80 4.49 15.22
C HIS A 179 -10.15 3.98 15.72
N THR A 180 -10.92 3.29 14.88
CA THR A 180 -12.24 2.79 15.25
C THR A 180 -12.22 1.34 15.75
N GLN A 181 -11.11 0.60 15.55
CA GLN A 181 -10.99 -0.78 16.07
C GLN A 181 -10.51 -0.83 17.54
N PRO A 182 -11.26 -1.48 18.44
CA PRO A 182 -10.79 -1.77 19.79
C PRO A 182 -9.57 -2.70 19.79
N GLY A 183 -8.42 -2.21 20.25
CA GLY A 183 -7.21 -3.00 20.48
C GLY A 183 -6.33 -3.28 19.26
N ALA A 184 -6.50 -2.58 18.14
CA ALA A 184 -5.76 -2.85 16.90
C ALA A 184 -4.23 -2.68 17.02
N LEU A 185 -3.75 -1.72 17.82
CA LEU A 185 -2.32 -1.53 18.08
C LEU A 185 -1.69 -2.70 18.85
N ARG A 186 -2.45 -3.41 19.70
CA ARG A 186 -1.93 -4.53 20.50
C ARG A 186 -1.83 -5.86 19.74
N ARG A 187 -2.46 -5.99 18.57
CA ARG A 187 -2.50 -7.26 17.81
C ARG A 187 -1.38 -7.40 16.78
N HIS A 188 -0.64 -6.33 16.49
CA HIS A 188 0.54 -6.39 15.61
C HIS A 188 1.81 -6.85 16.34
N ASP A 189 1.88 -6.66 17.66
CA ASP A 189 3.05 -7.01 18.49
C ASP A 189 3.07 -8.49 18.94
N GLN A 190 2.01 -9.25 18.68
CA GLN A 190 1.95 -10.68 19.00
C GLN A 190 2.20 -11.53 17.75
N GLY A 191 3.49 -11.72 17.43
CA GLY A 191 3.96 -12.86 16.65
C GLY A 191 4.30 -12.58 15.19
N PHE A 192 5.53 -12.13 14.96
CA PHE A 192 6.25 -12.33 13.70
C PHE A 192 7.67 -12.75 14.06
N GLY A 193 7.91 -14.07 14.05
CA GLY A 193 9.25 -14.66 14.04
C GLY A 193 9.69 -14.89 12.60
#